data_AF-A0A9D7L9U9-F1
#
_entry.id   AF-A0A9D7L9U9-F1
#
_cell.length_a   1.000
_cell.length_b   1.000
_cell.length_c   1.000
_cell.angle_alpha   90.00
_cell.angle_beta   90.00
_cell.angle_gamma   90.00
#
_symmetry.space_group_name_H-M   'P 1'
#
loop_
_entity.id
_entity.type
_entity.pdbx_description
1 polymer ?
#
loop_
_entity_poly.entity_id
_entity_poly.type
_entity_poly.pdbx_seq_one_letter_code
_entity_poly.pdbx_strand_id
1 'polypeptide(L)'
;MTTSIVKTKPAAPLTFELTVDLMDKIEACRKIMGVATASEVIRTAIARFDFSKCKPVQVPHRQISVRLSTEHRATLKRQARLKDVSVGELLRLAIEGLQAKSPKPAKKAASKRKK
;
A
#
# COMPACT_ATOMS: atom_id res chain seq x y z
N MET A 1 -26.94 -24.99 -39.09
CA MET A 1 -26.50 -23.82 -38.30
C MET A 1 -26.20 -24.31 -36.88
N THR A 2 -25.03 -24.90 -36.66
CA THR A 2 -24.62 -25.43 -35.35
C THR A 2 -23.63 -24.46 -34.72
N THR A 3 -24.11 -23.61 -33.81
CA THR A 3 -23.26 -22.72 -33.02
C THR A 3 -22.45 -23.54 -32.01
N SER A 4 -21.15 -23.63 -32.24
CA SER A 4 -20.18 -24.22 -31.32
C SER A 4 -20.03 -23.31 -30.10
N ILE A 5 -20.49 -23.77 -28.94
CA ILE A 5 -20.28 -23.08 -27.65
C ILE A 5 -18.81 -23.27 -27.28
N VAL A 6 -18.00 -22.23 -27.48
CA VAL A 6 -16.59 -22.23 -27.10
C VAL A 6 -16.51 -22.14 -25.58
N LYS A 7 -16.20 -23.25 -24.90
CA LYS A 7 -15.99 -23.28 -23.45
C LYS A 7 -14.65 -22.61 -23.13
N THR A 8 -14.68 -21.31 -22.82
CA THR A 8 -13.51 -20.54 -22.38
C THR A 8 -12.97 -21.11 -21.08
N LYS A 9 -11.66 -21.40 -21.02
CA LYS A 9 -10.99 -21.84 -19.80
C LYS A 9 -11.11 -20.74 -18.73
N PRO A 10 -11.36 -21.09 -17.45
CA PRO A 10 -11.41 -20.10 -16.39
C PRO A 10 -10.07 -19.37 -16.29
N ALA A 11 -10.12 -18.03 -16.25
CA ALA A 11 -8.92 -17.20 -16.11
C ALA A 11 -8.23 -17.51 -14.78
N ALA A 12 -6.89 -17.44 -14.76
CA ALA A 12 -6.12 -17.61 -13.54
C ALA A 12 -6.50 -16.54 -12.51
N PRO A 13 -6.56 -16.87 -11.20
CA PRO A 13 -6.90 -15.92 -10.16
C PRO A 13 -5.84 -14.82 -10.08
N LEU A 14 -6.30 -13.56 -10.03
CA LEU A 14 -5.45 -12.40 -9.75
C LEU A 14 -5.68 -11.97 -8.31
N THR A 15 -4.66 -12.10 -7.47
CA THR A 15 -4.72 -11.76 -6.05
C THR A 15 -4.11 -10.39 -5.79
N PHE A 16 -4.84 -9.54 -5.07
CA PHE A 16 -4.39 -8.22 -4.65
C PHE A 16 -5.08 -7.85 -3.34
N GLU A 17 -4.40 -7.03 -2.53
CA GLU A 17 -4.91 -6.56 -1.24
C GLU A 17 -5.70 -5.27 -1.43
N LEU A 18 -6.87 -5.18 -0.80
CA LEU A 18 -7.73 -3.99 -0.80
C LEU A 18 -8.06 -3.57 0.63
N THR A 19 -8.28 -2.27 0.84
CA THR A 19 -8.76 -1.74 2.12
C THR A 19 -10.20 -2.17 2.38
N VAL A 20 -10.57 -2.35 3.66
CA VAL A 20 -11.93 -2.73 4.08
C VAL A 20 -12.99 -1.76 3.54
N ASP A 21 -12.73 -0.45 3.56
CA ASP A 21 -13.63 0.57 2.98
C ASP A 21 -13.92 0.33 1.48
N LEU A 22 -12.94 -0.20 0.74
CA LEU A 22 -13.13 -0.54 -0.67
C LEU A 22 -13.91 -1.84 -0.83
N MET A 23 -13.77 -2.79 0.10
CA MET A 23 -14.59 -4.00 0.13
C MET A 23 -16.07 -3.66 0.33
N ASP A 24 -16.38 -2.73 1.23
CA ASP A 24 -17.76 -2.25 1.45
C ASP A 24 -18.33 -1.59 0.19
N LYS A 25 -17.53 -0.81 -0.54
CA LYS A 25 -17.91 -0.22 -1.83
C LYS A 25 -18.19 -1.27 -2.89
N ILE A 26 -17.38 -2.34 -2.95
CA ILE A 26 -17.60 -3.46 -3.87
C ILE A 26 -18.93 -4.15 -3.54
N GLU A 27 -19.24 -4.36 -2.27
CA GLU A 27 -20.51 -4.97 -1.86
C GLU A 27 -21.72 -4.07 -2.15
N ALA A 28 -21.60 -2.76 -1.94
CA ALA A 28 -22.64 -1.80 -2.33
C ALA A 28 -22.91 -1.84 -3.84
N CYS A 29 -21.85 -1.85 -4.66
CA CYS A 29 -21.98 -2.00 -6.11
C CYS A 29 -22.60 -3.34 -6.50
N ARG A 30 -22.23 -4.43 -5.81
CA ARG A 30 -22.83 -5.76 -6.03
C ARG A 30 -24.35 -5.72 -5.87
N LYS A 31 -24.83 -5.09 -4.78
CA LYS A 31 -26.26 -4.94 -4.48
C LYS A 31 -26.98 -4.06 -5.51
N ILE A 32 -26.39 -2.91 -5.88
CA ILE A 32 -26.97 -1.99 -6.87
C ILE A 32 -27.07 -2.64 -8.26
N MET A 33 -26.04 -3.39 -8.66
CA MET A 33 -25.99 -4.04 -9.97
C MET A 33 -26.78 -5.36 -10.02
N GLY A 34 -27.21 -5.89 -8.86
CA GLY A 34 -27.91 -7.18 -8.79
C GLY A 34 -27.07 -8.38 -9.22
N VAL A 35 -25.74 -8.28 -9.14
CA VAL A 35 -24.81 -9.33 -9.60
C VAL A 35 -24.45 -10.29 -8.47
N ALA A 36 -24.12 -11.54 -8.82
CA ALA A 36 -23.92 -12.60 -7.83
C ALA A 36 -22.57 -12.50 -7.10
N THR A 37 -21.52 -12.03 -7.79
CA THR A 37 -20.14 -12.14 -7.30
C THR A 37 -19.39 -10.81 -7.31
N ALA A 38 -18.45 -10.64 -6.37
CA ALA A 38 -17.52 -9.52 -6.37
C ALA A 38 -16.67 -9.48 -7.66
N SER A 39 -16.33 -10.65 -8.21
CA SER A 39 -15.59 -10.76 -9.46
C SER A 39 -16.33 -10.15 -10.65
N GLU A 40 -17.67 -10.23 -10.71
CA GLU A 40 -18.47 -9.55 -11.74
C GLU A 40 -18.46 -8.03 -11.58
N VAL A 41 -18.51 -7.54 -10.33
CA VAL A 41 -18.38 -6.11 -10.03
C VAL A 41 -17.04 -5.59 -10.52
N ILE A 42 -15.94 -6.28 -10.17
CA ILE A 42 -14.58 -5.89 -10.59
C ILE A 42 -14.43 -5.93 -12.12
N ARG A 43 -14.91 -6.99 -12.78
CA ARG A 43 -14.89 -7.07 -14.26
C ARG A 43 -15.64 -5.92 -14.90
N THR A 44 -16.81 -5.57 -14.38
CA THR A 44 -17.62 -4.47 -14.90
C THR A 44 -16.98 -3.12 -14.64
N ALA A 45 -16.36 -2.93 -13.46
CA ALA A 45 -15.62 -1.72 -13.13
C ALA A 45 -14.45 -1.50 -14.11
N ILE A 46 -13.63 -2.54 -14.35
CA ILE A 46 -12.50 -2.47 -15.29
C ILE A 46 -13.00 -2.21 -16.73
N ALA A 47 -14.10 -2.84 -17.15
CA ALA A 47 -14.64 -2.66 -18.49
C ALA A 47 -15.19 -1.25 -18.75
N ARG A 48 -15.68 -0.56 -17.69
CA ARG A 48 -16.25 0.79 -17.79
C ARG A 48 -15.25 1.90 -17.49
N PHE A 49 -14.16 1.60 -16.78
CA PHE A 49 -13.20 2.59 -16.34
C PHE A 49 -12.21 2.95 -17.45
N ASP A 50 -12.09 4.24 -17.75
CA ASP A 50 -11.13 4.75 -18.73
C ASP A 50 -9.75 4.95 -18.09
N PHE A 51 -8.89 3.94 -18.20
CA PHE A 51 -7.51 4.00 -17.69
C PHE A 51 -6.65 5.07 -18.36
N SER A 52 -7.00 5.53 -19.57
CA SER A 52 -6.23 6.54 -20.30
C SER A 52 -6.35 7.93 -19.66
N LYS A 53 -7.46 8.18 -18.95
CA LYS A 53 -7.72 9.44 -18.24
C LYS A 53 -7.37 9.37 -16.76
N CYS A 54 -7.01 8.20 -16.26
CA CYS A 54 -6.65 8.01 -14.86
C CYS A 54 -5.26 8.57 -14.59
N LYS A 55 -5.16 9.49 -13.62
CA LYS A 55 -3.89 9.90 -13.02
C LYS A 55 -3.85 9.35 -11.59
N PRO A 56 -3.26 8.16 -11.37
CA PRO A 56 -3.11 7.65 -10.01
C PRO A 56 -2.26 8.63 -9.21
N VAL A 57 -2.71 8.98 -8.00
CA VAL A 57 -1.92 9.78 -7.06
C VAL A 57 -0.75 8.92 -6.61
N GLN A 58 0.37 9.02 -7.30
CA GLN A 58 1.61 8.37 -6.88
C GLN A 58 2.24 9.25 -5.80
N VAL A 59 2.27 8.78 -4.56
CA VAL A 59 3.17 9.35 -3.56
C VAL A 59 4.56 8.84 -3.92
N PRO A 60 5.49 9.69 -4.40
CA PRO A 60 6.80 9.22 -4.81
C PRO A 60 7.56 8.70 -3.59
N HIS A 61 7.79 7.39 -3.54
CA HIS A 61 8.61 6.76 -2.50
C HIS A 61 10.05 6.64 -3.00
N ARG A 62 11.00 7.18 -2.23
CA ARG A 62 12.42 6.99 -2.48
C ARG A 62 12.97 5.92 -1.54
N GLN A 63 13.57 4.88 -2.11
CA GLN A 63 14.28 3.88 -1.32
C GLN A 63 15.61 4.48 -0.83
N ILE A 64 15.87 4.35 0.47
CA ILE A 64 17.12 4.76 1.10
C ILE A 64 17.75 3.56 1.81
N SER A 65 19.07 3.53 1.86
CA SER A 65 19.84 2.54 2.62
C SER A 65 20.52 3.22 3.79
N VAL A 66 20.22 2.78 5.02
CA VAL A 66 20.81 3.31 6.25
C VAL A 66 21.52 2.21 7.03
N ARG A 67 22.58 2.60 7.72
CA ARG A 67 23.29 1.72 8.65
C ARG A 67 22.57 1.77 10.00
N LEU A 68 22.17 0.60 10.48
CA LEU A 68 21.53 0.41 11.78
C LEU A 68 22.30 -0.69 12.50
N SER A 69 22.47 -0.54 13.82
CA SER A 69 23.02 -1.60 14.68
C SER A 69 22.17 -2.86 14.59
N THR A 70 22.75 -3.99 14.97
CA THR A 70 22.06 -5.29 15.03
C THR A 70 20.84 -5.23 15.94
N GLU A 71 20.96 -4.57 17.09
CA GLU A 71 19.85 -4.38 18.05
C GLU A 71 18.70 -3.55 17.47
N HIS A 72 18.98 -2.43 16.81
CA HIS A 72 17.94 -1.60 16.19
C HIS A 72 17.21 -2.37 15.07
N ARG A 73 17.95 -3.14 14.26
CA ARG A 73 17.35 -4.01 13.22
C ARG A 73 16.46 -5.09 13.82
N ALA A 74 16.90 -5.74 14.89
CA ALA A 74 16.14 -6.80 15.56
C ALA A 74 14.84 -6.24 16.17
N THR A 75 14.92 -5.10 16.86
CA THR A 75 13.76 -4.43 17.43
C THR A 75 12.76 -4.01 16.36
N LEU A 76 13.21 -3.39 15.27
CA LEU A 76 12.33 -2.99 14.16
C LEU A 76 11.62 -4.19 13.53
N LYS A 77 12.34 -5.29 13.25
CA LYS A 77 11.74 -6.50 12.69
C LYS A 77 10.73 -7.14 13.65
N ARG A 78 11.04 -7.18 14.95
CA ARG A 78 10.13 -7.70 15.97
C ARG A 78 8.85 -6.87 16.03
N GLN A 79 8.97 -5.55 16.09
CA GLN A 79 7.82 -4.64 16.17
C GLN A 79 6.97 -4.68 14.89
N ALA A 80 7.60 -4.77 13.72
CA ALA A 80 6.91 -4.89 12.44
C ALA A 80 6.02 -6.14 12.42
N ARG A 81 6.55 -7.29 12.87
CA ARG A 81 5.80 -8.54 12.97
C ARG A 81 4.67 -8.49 14.00
N LEU A 82 4.92 -7.91 15.18
CA LEU A 82 3.91 -7.82 16.24
C LEU A 82 2.72 -6.94 15.86
N LYS A 83 2.95 -5.92 15.04
CA LYS A 83 1.94 -4.95 14.62
C LYS A 83 1.38 -5.21 13.22
N ASP A 84 1.84 -6.28 12.57
CA ASP A 84 1.49 -6.63 11.18
C ASP A 84 1.65 -5.46 10.19
N VAL A 85 2.75 -4.73 10.32
CA VAL A 85 3.08 -3.58 9.46
C VAL A 85 4.48 -3.70 8.88
N SER A 86 4.74 -3.01 7.78
CA SER A 86 6.09 -2.96 7.21
C SER A 86 7.07 -2.22 8.12
N VAL A 87 8.35 -2.60 8.05
CA VAL A 87 9.43 -1.86 8.73
C VAL A 87 9.46 -0.39 8.28
N GLY A 88 9.15 -0.12 7.01
CA GLY A 88 9.10 1.24 6.47
C GLY A 88 8.00 2.08 7.13
N GLU A 89 6.85 1.49 7.43
CA GLU A 89 5.75 2.17 8.11
C GLU A 89 6.13 2.60 9.52
N LEU A 90 6.79 1.71 10.28
CA LEU A 90 7.31 2.05 11.60
C LEU A 90 8.36 3.17 11.55
N LEU A 91 9.22 3.17 10.53
CA LEU A 91 10.22 4.22 10.35
C LEU A 91 9.58 5.57 10.01
N ARG A 92 8.52 5.60 9.19
CA ARG A 92 7.77 6.84 8.89
C ARG A 92 7.20 7.44 10.17
N LEU A 93 6.47 6.64 10.96
CA LEU A 93 5.90 7.07 12.24
C LEU A 93 6.97 7.56 13.22
N ALA A 94 8.10 6.87 13.32
CA ALA A 94 9.21 7.28 14.18
C ALA A 94 9.80 8.65 13.77
N ILE A 95 9.94 8.89 12.46
CA ILE A 95 10.46 10.16 11.92
C ILE A 95 9.44 11.30 12.09
N GLU A 96 8.15 11.04 11.84
CA GLU A 96 7.08 12.01 12.10
C GLU A 96 7.02 12.41 13.58
N GLY A 97 7.21 11.44 14.49
CA GLY A 97 7.30 11.68 15.93
C GLY A 97 8.47 12.59 16.33
N LEU A 98 9.57 12.62 15.57
CA LEU A 98 10.67 13.57 15.79
C LEU A 98 10.26 15.00 15.39
N GLN A 99 9.53 15.14 14.28
CA GLN A 99 9.10 16.45 13.75
C GLN A 99 8.00 17.08 14.61
N ALA A 100 7.05 16.28 15.12
CA ALA A 100 5.98 16.76 15.99
C ALA A 100 6.48 17.27 17.36
N LYS A 101 7.68 16.86 17.80
CA LYS A 101 8.25 17.21 19.11
C LYS A 101 9.31 18.32 19.08
N SER A 102 9.59 18.96 17.94
CA SER A 102 10.64 19.98 17.84
C SER A 102 10.10 21.38 17.52
N PRO A 103 10.18 22.36 18.45
CA PRO A 103 10.05 23.78 18.10
C PRO A 103 11.40 24.31 17.58
N LYS A 104 11.50 24.55 16.26
CA LYS A 104 12.58 25.28 15.52
C LYS A 104 14.05 24.78 15.68
N PRO A 105 14.93 25.05 14.69
CA PRO A 105 16.20 24.35 14.55
C PRO A 105 17.30 24.91 15.46
N ALA A 106 17.94 24.05 16.24
CA ALA A 106 19.17 24.38 16.93
C ALA A 106 20.36 24.34 15.96
N LYS A 107 21.15 25.41 16.02
CA LYS A 107 22.27 25.76 15.15
C LYS A 107 23.39 24.69 15.12
N LYS A 108 24.10 24.62 13.99
CA LYS A 108 25.36 23.90 13.78
C LYS A 108 26.33 24.11 14.96
N ALA A 109 26.78 23.03 15.59
CA ALA A 109 27.92 23.06 16.49
C ALA A 109 29.16 22.51 15.77
N ALA A 110 30.10 23.41 15.49
CA ALA A 110 31.41 23.13 14.96
C ALA A 110 32.34 22.52 16.03
N SER A 111 33.29 21.71 15.55
CA SER A 111 34.67 21.53 16.03
C SER A 111 34.93 21.15 17.51
N LYS A 112 35.60 20.02 17.71
CA LYS A 112 36.96 20.02 18.29
C LYS A 112 37.70 18.70 18.08
N ARG A 113 38.81 18.79 17.34
CA ARG A 113 39.99 17.91 17.44
C ARG A 113 40.48 17.87 18.89
N LYS A 114 40.99 16.72 19.35
CA LYS A 114 42.34 16.67 19.94
C LYS A 114 42.93 15.26 19.98
N LYS A 115 44.23 15.25 19.67
CA LYS A 115 45.24 14.22 19.85
C LYS A 115 45.80 14.35 21.26
#